data_AF-A0A9D0GDD0-F1
#
_entry.id   AF-A0A9D0GDD0-F1
#
_cell.length_a   1.000
_cell.length_b   1.000
_cell.length_c   1.000
_cell.angle_alpha   90.00
_cell.angle_beta   90.00
_cell.angle_gamma   90.00
#
_symmetry.space_group_name_H-M   'P 1'
#
loop_
_entity.id
_entity.type
_entity.pdbx_description
1 polymer ?
#
loop_
_entity_poly.entity_id
_entity_poly.type
_entity_poly.pdbx_seq_one_letter_code
_entity_poly.pdbx_strand_id
1 'polypeptide(L)'
;MQHIITLPHSHEEVVAFGLMIIRLSSCLTCDLDSYRASLGCCTCARRSVSGYKDDDESLLALYAKSLEDVRAYLSKPLPPEVSLLLEEKVSAAPGGGH
;
A
#
# COMPACT_ATOMS: atom_id res chain seq x y z
N MET A 1 -5.16 4.83 -13.56
CA MET A 1 -5.39 3.65 -12.69
C MET A 1 -5.23 2.30 -13.42
N GLN A 2 -5.53 2.16 -14.72
CA GLN A 2 -5.40 0.90 -15.48
C GLN A 2 -3.97 0.32 -15.55
N HIS A 3 -2.94 1.13 -15.33
CA HIS A 3 -1.54 0.68 -15.28
C HIS A 3 -1.24 -0.15 -14.01
N ILE A 4 -1.83 0.22 -12.87
CA ILE A 4 -1.49 -0.35 -11.57
C ILE A 4 -1.84 -1.85 -11.49
N ILE A 5 -2.89 -2.28 -12.20
CA ILE A 5 -3.34 -3.67 -12.21
C ILE A 5 -2.37 -4.63 -12.93
N THR A 6 -1.45 -4.13 -13.75
CA THR A 6 -0.45 -4.96 -14.43
C THR A 6 0.85 -5.09 -13.66
N LEU A 7 0.99 -4.34 -12.55
CA LEU A 7 2.20 -4.33 -11.74
C LEU A 7 2.16 -5.42 -10.66
N PRO A 8 3.33 -5.95 -10.24
CA PRO A 8 3.40 -6.86 -9.10
C PRO A 8 2.85 -6.22 -7.81
N HIS A 9 2.26 -7.02 -6.92
CA HIS A 9 1.70 -6.53 -5.65
C HIS A 9 2.72 -5.81 -4.75
N SER A 10 4.00 -6.13 -4.87
CA SER A 10 5.10 -5.49 -4.15
C SER A 10 5.60 -4.19 -4.79
N HIS A 11 5.10 -3.83 -5.97
CA HIS A 11 5.51 -2.61 -6.65
C HIS A 11 5.02 -1.39 -5.88
N GLU A 12 5.87 -0.36 -5.75
CA GLU A 12 5.61 0.84 -4.97
C GLU A 12 4.29 1.54 -5.35
N GLU A 13 3.94 1.59 -6.64
CA GLU A 13 2.68 2.14 -7.13
C GLU A 13 1.44 1.37 -6.62
N VAL A 14 1.53 0.04 -6.54
CA VAL A 14 0.43 -0.81 -6.03
C VAL A 14 0.27 -0.59 -4.53
N VAL A 15 1.39 -0.53 -3.80
CA VAL A 15 1.41 -0.25 -2.36
C VAL A 15 0.86 1.16 -2.08
N ALA A 16 1.27 2.16 -2.86
CA ALA A 16 0.80 3.54 -2.76
C ALA A 16 -0.71 3.65 -3.00
N PHE A 17 -1.24 2.93 -3.99
CA PHE A 17 -2.68 2.85 -4.20
C PHE A 17 -3.41 2.22 -3.00
N GLY A 18 -2.86 1.15 -2.43
CA GLY A 18 -3.38 0.55 -1.20
C GLY A 18 -3.39 1.55 -0.03
N LEU A 19 -2.28 2.28 0.17
CA LEU A 19 -2.17 3.32 1.20
C LEU A 19 -3.18 4.45 1.01
N MET A 20 -3.38 4.90 -0.24
CA MET A 20 -4.40 5.88 -0.59
C MET A 20 -5.79 5.40 -0.17
N ILE A 21 -6.16 4.16 -0.50
CA ILE A 21 -7.46 3.58 -0.14
C ILE A 21 -7.61 3.45 1.38
N ILE A 22 -6.56 3.04 2.10
CA ILE A 22 -6.55 2.94 3.57
C ILE A 22 -6.86 4.29 4.21
N ARG A 23 -6.26 5.37 3.70
CA ARG A 23 -6.47 6.73 4.20
C ARG A 23 -7.84 7.26 3.83
N LEU A 24 -8.21 7.18 2.55
CA LEU A 24 -9.49 7.63 2.03
C LEU A 24 -10.67 6.95 2.75
N SER A 25 -10.53 5.65 3.01
CA SER A 25 -11.56 4.87 3.66
C SER A 25 -11.48 4.93 5.18
N SER A 26 -10.43 5.52 5.78
CA SER A 26 -10.15 5.46 7.23
C SER A 26 -10.12 4.03 7.80
N CYS A 27 -9.38 3.13 7.13
CA CYS A 27 -9.32 1.71 7.52
C CYS A 27 -8.64 1.50 8.88
N LEU A 28 -7.62 2.28 9.22
CA LEU A 28 -6.85 2.10 10.46
C LEU A 28 -7.62 2.52 11.73
N THR A 29 -8.76 3.18 11.57
CA THR A 29 -9.67 3.57 12.66
C THR A 29 -11.03 2.89 12.50
N CYS A 30 -11.10 1.81 11.72
CA CYS A 30 -12.30 1.01 11.53
C CYS A 30 -12.47 0.05 12.71
N ASP A 31 -13.49 0.30 13.53
CA ASP A 31 -13.88 -0.62 14.61
C ASP A 31 -14.75 -1.76 14.06
N LEU A 32 -14.64 -2.96 14.64
CA LEU A 32 -15.44 -4.14 14.25
C LEU A 32 -16.94 -3.91 14.42
N ASP A 33 -17.33 -3.05 15.36
CA ASP A 33 -18.73 -2.69 15.58
C ASP A 33 -19.22 -1.59 14.63
N SER A 34 -18.33 -1.04 13.80
CA SER A 34 -18.73 -0.01 12.84
C SER A 34 -19.51 -0.60 11.66
N TYR A 35 -20.50 0.15 11.16
CA TYR A 35 -21.20 -0.19 9.92
C TYR A 35 -20.26 -0.42 8.74
N ARG A 36 -19.05 0.16 8.77
CA ARG A 36 -18.04 -0.03 7.73
C ARG A 36 -17.42 -1.43 7.76
N ALA A 37 -17.17 -1.99 8.95
CA ALA A 37 -16.59 -3.32 9.11
C ALA A 37 -17.53 -4.41 8.59
N SER A 38 -18.84 -4.25 8.76
CA SER A 38 -19.83 -5.24 8.29
C SER A 38 -20.01 -5.28 6.77
N LEU A 39 -19.55 -4.26 6.03
CA LEU A 39 -19.68 -4.20 4.56
C LEU A 39 -18.61 -5.01 3.82
N GLY A 40 -17.51 -5.35 4.49
CA GLY A 40 -16.32 -5.95 3.87
C GLY A 40 -15.43 -4.92 3.14
N CYS A 41 -14.11 -5.15 3.16
CA CYS A 41 -13.10 -4.19 2.72
C CYS A 41 -13.28 -3.73 1.28
N CYS A 42 -13.58 -4.64 0.35
CA CYS A 42 -13.77 -4.30 -1.07
C CYS A 42 -14.97 -3.37 -1.29
N THR A 43 -16.08 -3.62 -0.59
CA THR A 43 -17.30 -2.81 -0.67
C THR A 43 -17.08 -1.43 -0.05
N CYS A 44 -16.42 -1.37 1.11
CA CYS A 44 -16.08 -0.11 1.77
C CYS A 44 -15.18 0.75 0.87
N ALA A 45 -14.11 0.17 0.32
CA ALA A 45 -13.18 0.87 -0.56
C ALA A 45 -13.87 1.44 -1.80
N ARG A 46 -14.71 0.64 -2.47
CA ARG A 46 -15.46 1.08 -3.66
C ARG A 46 -16.38 2.24 -3.33
N ARG A 47 -17.14 2.16 -2.23
CA ARG A 47 -18.03 3.25 -1.79
C ARG A 47 -17.27 4.51 -1.43
N SER A 48 -16.12 4.40 -0.78
CA SER A 48 -15.28 5.55 -0.44
C SER A 48 -14.77 6.27 -1.69
N VAL A 49 -14.37 5.54 -2.73
CA VAL A 49 -13.98 6.15 -4.01
C VAL A 49 -15.19 6.74 -4.74
N SER A 50 -16.29 6.00 -4.88
CA SER A 50 -17.49 6.47 -5.60
C SER A 50 -18.22 7.63 -4.91
N GLY A 51 -18.12 7.73 -3.58
CA GLY A 51 -18.75 8.79 -2.79
C GLY A 51 -17.84 9.99 -2.53
N TYR A 52 -16.62 9.98 -3.07
CA TYR A 52 -15.71 11.11 -3.00
C TYR A 52 -16.26 12.25 -3.86
N LYS A 53 -16.44 13.42 -3.25
CA LYS A 53 -17.23 14.53 -3.82
C LYS A 53 -16.43 15.50 -4.66
N ASP A 54 -15.11 15.43 -4.55
CA ASP A 54 -14.19 16.24 -5.33
C ASP A 54 -13.91 15.57 -6.67
N ASP A 55 -13.28 16.32 -7.59
CA ASP A 55 -12.97 15.83 -8.93
C ASP A 55 -11.90 14.71 -8.94
N ASP A 56 -11.78 14.05 -10.09
CA ASP A 56 -10.79 13.00 -10.31
C ASP A 56 -9.34 13.49 -10.12
N GLU A 57 -9.03 14.78 -10.34
CA GLU A 57 -7.69 15.33 -10.15
C GLU A 57 -7.29 15.30 -8.67
N SER A 58 -8.23 15.58 -7.77
CA SER A 58 -7.97 15.49 -6.34
C SER A 58 -7.77 14.04 -5.86
N LEU A 59 -8.42 13.04 -6.47
CA LEU A 59 -8.09 11.62 -6.24
C LEU A 59 -6.67 11.28 -6.72
N LEU A 60 -6.27 11.81 -7.88
CA LEU A 60 -4.90 11.66 -8.38
C LEU A 60 -3.88 12.34 -7.46
N ALA A 61 -4.23 13.48 -6.85
CA ALA A 61 -3.39 14.15 -5.86
C ALA A 61 -3.23 13.30 -4.58
N LEU A 62 -4.30 12.67 -4.09
CA LEU A 62 -4.24 11.74 -2.95
C LEU A 62 -3.35 10.53 -3.26
N TYR A 63 -3.45 10.00 -4.48
CA TYR A 63 -2.57 8.93 -4.95
C TYR A 63 -1.10 9.39 -5.00
N ALA A 64 -0.83 10.54 -5.64
CA ALA A 64 0.52 11.08 -5.78
C ALA A 64 1.19 11.31 -4.42
N LYS A 65 0.44 11.87 -3.45
CA LYS A 65 0.91 12.04 -2.08
C LYS A 65 1.22 10.71 -1.39
N SER A 66 0.37 9.69 -1.60
CA SER A 66 0.60 8.35 -1.04
C SER A 66 1.82 7.68 -1.68
N LEU A 67 2.08 7.93 -2.97
CA LEU A 67 3.26 7.45 -3.66
C LEU A 67 4.54 8.12 -3.16
N GLU A 68 4.49 9.43 -2.92
CA GLU A 68 5.60 10.17 -2.30
C GLU A 68 5.94 9.59 -0.92
N ASP A 69 4.94 9.35 -0.07
CA ASP A 69 5.15 8.78 1.26
C ASP A 69 5.76 7.36 1.20
N VAL A 70 5.32 6.52 0.26
CA VAL A 70 5.90 5.18 0.05
C VAL A 70 7.35 5.29 -0.39
N ARG A 71 7.65 6.13 -1.38
CA ARG A 71 9.02 6.34 -1.86
C ARG A 71 9.93 6.92 -0.79
N ALA A 72 9.43 7.86 0.01
CA ALA A 72 10.14 8.43 1.15
C ALA A 72 10.38 7.41 2.26
N TYR A 73 9.52 6.40 2.41
CA TYR A 73 9.76 5.27 3.31
C TYR A 73 10.82 4.32 2.74
N LEU A 74 10.73 3.97 1.45
CA LEU A 74 11.66 3.04 0.79
C LEU A 74 13.08 3.62 0.62
N SER A 75 13.25 4.94 0.60
CA SER A 75 14.57 5.57 0.56
C SER A 75 15.32 5.53 1.89
N LYS A 76 14.64 5.16 2.98
CA LYS A 76 15.27 5.01 4.30
C LYS A 76 16.09 3.71 4.34
N PRO A 77 17.20 3.68 5.07
CA PRO A 77 17.89 2.43 5.33
C PRO A 77 16.93 1.47 6.04
N LEU A 78 17.06 0.19 5.71
CA LEU A 78 16.32 -0.85 6.39
C LEU A 78 16.61 -0.79 7.90
N PRO A 79 15.63 -1.08 8.76
CA PRO A 79 15.88 -1.21 10.19
C PRO A 79 17.02 -2.21 10.44
N PRO A 80 17.89 -1.96 11.44
CA PRO A 80 19.03 -2.84 11.72
C PRO A 80 18.63 -4.30 11.88
N GLU A 81 17.51 -4.56 12.54
CA GLU A 81 16.96 -5.91 12.72
C GLU A 81 16.64 -6.60 11.40
N VAL A 82 16.09 -5.87 10.42
CA VAL A 82 15.74 -6.41 9.10
C VAL A 82 16.99 -6.62 8.25
N SER A 83 17.97 -5.71 8.35
CA SER A 83 19.24 -5.82 7.63
C SER A 83 20.00 -7.10 8.04
N LEU A 84 20.10 -7.36 9.35
CA LEU A 84 20.73 -8.57 9.89
C LEU A 84 20.03 -9.85 9.43
N LEU A 85 18.69 -9.87 9.41
CA LEU A 85 17.89 -11.00 8.92
C LEU A 85 18.14 -11.30 7.43
N LEU A 86 18.35 -10.27 6.61
CA LEU A 86 18.64 -10.42 5.18
C LEU A 86 20.05 -10.94 4.94
N GLU A 87 21.04 -10.45 5.70
CA GLU A 87 22.42 -10.94 5.65
C GLU A 87 22.50 -12.45 5.96
N GLU A 88 21.76 -12.91 6.97
CA GLU A 88 21.67 -14.33 7.31
C GLU A 88 21.04 -15.16 6.18
N LYS A 89 19.95 -14.66 5.56
CA LYS A 89 19.32 -15.34 4.42
C LYS A 89 20.20 -15.40 3.17
N VAL A 90 21.02 -14.38 2.92
CA VAL A 90 22.00 -14.38 1.82
C VAL A 90 23.10 -15.41 2.10
N SER A 91 23.55 -15.54 3.36
CA SER A 91 24.57 -16.51 3.76
C SER A 91 24.05 -17.96 3.75
N ALA A 92 22.75 -18.16 4.02
CA ALA A 92 22.11 -19.47 4.03
C ALA A 92 21.69 -19.98 2.63
N ALA A 93 21.84 -19.19 1.56
CA ALA A 93 21.59 -19.66 0.20
C ALA A 93 22.76 -20.56 -0.25
N PRO A 94 22.55 -21.88 -0.50
CA PRO A 94 23.61 -22.72 -1.01
C PRO A 94 23.98 -22.21 -2.42
N GLY A 95 25.27 -21.92 -2.63
CA GLY A 95 25.79 -21.54 -3.93
C GLY A 95 25.40 -22.57 -4.99
N GLY A 96 24.51 -22.16 -5.90
CA GLY A 96 24.16 -22.94 -7.08
C GLY A 96 25.31 -22.88 -8.08
N GLY A 97 26.28 -23.78 -7.91
CA GLY A 97 27.25 -24.15 -8.94
C GLY A 97 26.75 -25.35 -9.74
N HIS A 98 26.98 -25.27 -11.06
CA HIS A 98 26.63 -26.19 -12.16
C HIS A 98 25.21 -26.10 -12.71
#